data_AF-A0A455U2H4-F1
#
_entry.id   AF-A0A455U2H4-F1
#
_cell.length_a   1.000
_cell.length_b   1.000
_cell.length_c   1.000
_cell.angle_alpha   90.00
_cell.angle_beta   90.00
_cell.angle_gamma   90.00
#
_symmetry.space_group_name_H-M   'P 1'
#
loop_
_entity.id
_entity.type
_entity.pdbx_description
1 polymer ?
#
loop_
_entity_poly.entity_id
_entity_poly.type
_entity_poly.pdbx_seq_one_letter_code
_entity_poly.pdbx_strand_id
1 'polypeptide(L)'
;MKTKLSLAVSVALLSAGMLTGCSDDKEPTAAATQQETPKNNVAPMLQYIPADSPYFMATRESMPEQEAFDFYRRMQPQGSLESNLDELRRTLPEIGDDVQHSLVTLLIAMGEELDSVETLDDAHALGLKMGPQAALYGLGILPVLRFELR
;
A
#
# COMPACT_ATOMS: atom_id res chain seq x y z
N MET A 1 19.92 53.52 0.05
CA MET A 1 18.76 53.15 -0.81
C MET A 1 19.11 52.01 -1.78
N LYS A 2 19.62 50.87 -1.31
CA LYS A 2 19.98 49.71 -2.18
C LYS A 2 19.43 48.35 -1.71
N THR A 3 18.87 48.27 -0.50
CA THR A 3 18.39 47.02 0.09
C THR A 3 16.91 46.72 -0.15
N LYS A 4 16.14 47.66 -0.71
CA LYS A 4 14.71 47.44 -1.04
C LYS A 4 14.47 46.90 -2.46
N LEU A 5 15.47 46.96 -3.35
CA LEU A 5 15.34 46.46 -4.72
C LEU A 5 15.50 44.93 -4.81
N SER A 6 16.29 44.33 -3.90
CA SER A 6 16.56 42.88 -3.92
C SER A 6 15.36 42.04 -3.50
N LEU A 7 14.43 42.61 -2.72
CA LEU A 7 13.25 41.88 -2.24
C LEU A 7 12.15 41.78 -3.33
N ALA A 8 12.11 42.73 -4.25
CA ALA A 8 11.13 42.74 -5.35
C ALA A 8 11.46 41.73 -6.47
N VAL A 9 12.75 41.44 -6.68
CA VAL A 9 13.21 40.50 -7.71
C VAL A 9 12.88 39.05 -7.32
N SER A 10 12.93 38.70 -6.04
CA SER A 10 12.61 37.34 -5.58
C SER A 10 11.12 37.01 -5.61
N VAL A 11 10.23 38.01 -5.50
CA VAL A 11 8.78 37.81 -5.58
C VAL A 11 8.30 37.65 -7.03
N ALA A 12 8.97 38.28 -7.99
CA ALA A 12 8.64 38.14 -9.42
C ALA A 12 9.03 36.78 -10.04
N LEU A 13 9.98 36.06 -9.42
CA LEU A 13 10.39 34.73 -9.88
C LEU A 13 9.47 33.60 -9.37
N LEU A 14 8.66 33.84 -8.32
CA LEU A 14 7.68 32.86 -7.83
C LEU A 14 6.34 32.89 -8.59
N SER A 15 6.03 33.95 -9.33
CA SER A 15 4.78 34.08 -10.08
C SER A 15 4.84 33.58 -11.53
N ALA A 16 6.02 33.20 -12.03
CA ALA A 16 6.18 32.64 -13.37
C ALA A 16 6.16 31.09 -13.42
N GLY A 17 6.12 30.41 -12.27
CA GLY A 17 6.16 28.95 -12.17
C GLY A 17 4.81 28.24 -12.05
N MET A 18 3.68 28.95 -12.05
CA MET A 18 2.35 28.36 -11.81
C MET A 18 1.34 28.55 -12.96
N LEU A 19 1.81 28.80 -14.19
CA LEU A 19 0.94 28.86 -15.37
C LEU A 19 1.43 28.04 -16.57
N THR A 20 2.37 27.11 -16.39
CA THR A 20 2.55 26.01 -17.35
C THR A 20 1.50 24.92 -17.06
N GLY A 21 0.23 25.31 -17.19
CA GLY A 21 -0.78 24.37 -17.65
C GLY A 21 -0.41 24.03 -19.10
N CYS A 22 -0.19 22.75 -19.37
CA CYS A 22 -0.21 22.22 -20.73
C CYS A 22 -1.64 22.38 -21.26
N SER A 23 -2.00 23.58 -21.73
CA SER A 23 -3.09 23.77 -22.67
C SER A 23 -2.52 23.47 -24.04
N ASP A 24 -2.79 22.27 -24.54
CA ASP A 24 -2.57 21.94 -25.94
C ASP A 24 -3.65 22.69 -26.74
N ASP A 25 -3.28 23.84 -27.32
CA ASP A 25 -4.09 24.52 -28.34
C ASP A 25 -4.03 23.71 -29.64
N LYS A 26 -4.83 22.64 -29.66
CA LYS A 26 -5.38 22.06 -30.88
C LYS A 26 -6.87 21.98 -30.67
N GLU A 27 -7.64 22.77 -31.40
CA GLU A 27 -9.08 22.57 -31.52
C GLU A 27 -9.39 21.08 -31.78
N PRO A 28 -10.28 20.45 -31.00
CA PRO A 28 -10.93 19.24 -31.44
C PRO A 28 -12.42 19.54 -31.61
N THR A 29 -12.81 19.46 -32.88
CA THR A 29 -14.14 19.11 -33.36
C THR A 29 -14.99 18.38 -32.32
N ALA A 30 -16.20 18.93 -32.12
CA ALA A 30 -17.29 18.27 -31.41
C ALA A 30 -17.46 16.80 -31.84
N ALA A 31 -17.91 15.99 -30.87
CA ALA A 31 -18.28 14.58 -30.98
C ALA A 31 -17.12 13.57 -30.89
N ALA A 32 -16.72 13.28 -29.66
CA ALA A 32 -16.48 11.91 -29.25
C ALA A 32 -17.21 11.69 -27.93
N THR A 33 -18.27 10.89 -28.01
CA THR A 33 -18.95 10.26 -26.90
C THR A 33 -17.93 9.86 -25.84
N GLN A 34 -17.96 10.50 -24.67
CA GLN A 34 -17.45 9.85 -23.47
C GLN A 34 -18.36 8.66 -23.22
N GLN A 35 -18.16 7.58 -23.97
CA GLN A 35 -18.40 6.26 -23.42
C GLN A 35 -17.45 6.18 -22.25
N GLU A 36 -17.98 6.46 -21.06
CA GLU A 36 -17.41 5.95 -19.83
C GLU A 36 -16.99 4.52 -20.13
N THR A 37 -15.68 4.27 -20.15
CA THR A 37 -15.16 2.91 -20.19
C THR A 37 -15.95 2.16 -19.14
N PRO A 38 -16.70 1.09 -19.48
CA PRO A 38 -17.56 0.43 -18.52
C PRO A 38 -16.70 0.13 -17.31
N LYS A 39 -17.03 0.72 -16.15
CA LYS A 39 -16.28 0.51 -14.92
C LYS A 39 -16.10 -0.99 -14.80
N ASN A 40 -14.86 -1.44 -14.97
CA ASN A 40 -14.55 -2.85 -14.83
C ASN A 40 -14.58 -3.15 -13.34
N ASN A 41 -15.80 -3.27 -12.79
CA ASN A 41 -16.06 -3.64 -11.41
C ASN A 41 -15.50 -5.04 -11.08
N VAL A 42 -15.07 -5.78 -12.10
CA VAL A 42 -14.49 -7.12 -11.99
C VAL A 42 -13.02 -7.06 -11.56
N ALA A 43 -12.35 -5.90 -11.53
CA ALA A 43 -10.97 -5.78 -11.05
C ALA A 43 -10.64 -4.37 -10.52
N PRO A 44 -11.13 -3.99 -9.32
CA PRO A 44 -11.00 -2.62 -8.81
C PRO A 44 -9.54 -2.19 -8.62
N MET A 45 -8.61 -3.14 -8.39
CA MET A 45 -7.19 -2.82 -8.21
C MET A 45 -6.51 -2.27 -9.47
N LEU A 46 -7.07 -2.52 -10.67
CA LEU A 46 -6.51 -2.00 -11.92
C LEU A 46 -6.55 -0.48 -12.00
N GLN A 47 -7.48 0.18 -11.30
CA GLN A 47 -7.60 1.64 -11.34
C GLN A 47 -6.39 2.37 -10.73
N TYR A 48 -5.57 1.66 -9.95
CA TYR A 48 -4.38 2.22 -9.31
C TYR A 48 -3.10 2.01 -10.10
N ILE A 49 -3.15 1.32 -11.23
CA ILE A 49 -2.00 0.97 -12.06
C ILE A 49 -1.80 2.05 -13.13
N PRO A 50 -0.66 2.76 -13.16
CA PRO A 50 -0.34 3.70 -14.23
C PRO A 50 -0.37 3.03 -15.60
N ALA A 51 -0.90 3.71 -16.61
CA ALA A 51 -1.06 3.18 -17.97
C ALA A 51 0.28 2.86 -18.65
N ASP A 52 1.36 3.51 -18.21
CA ASP A 52 2.73 3.34 -18.69
C ASP A 52 3.52 2.27 -17.92
N SER A 53 2.89 1.55 -16.99
CA SER A 53 3.52 0.43 -16.28
C SER A 53 3.89 -0.69 -17.27
N PRO A 54 5.18 -0.98 -17.52
CA PRO A 54 5.58 -2.00 -18.50
C PRO A 54 5.16 -3.41 -18.09
N TYR A 55 4.96 -3.64 -16.79
CA TYR A 55 4.44 -4.88 -16.25
C TYR A 55 3.50 -4.60 -15.07
N PHE A 56 2.49 -5.45 -14.93
CA PHE A 56 1.64 -5.48 -13.75
C PHE A 56 1.00 -6.86 -13.55
N MET A 57 0.60 -7.11 -12.31
CA MET A 57 -0.22 -8.23 -11.89
C MET A 57 -1.26 -7.68 -10.92
N ALA A 58 -2.53 -8.04 -11.10
CA ALA A 58 -3.58 -7.62 -10.19
C ALA A 58 -4.57 -8.76 -9.96
N THR A 59 -5.07 -8.87 -8.73
CA THR A 59 -6.18 -9.75 -8.43
C THR A 59 -7.43 -9.21 -9.10
N ARG A 60 -8.08 -10.05 -9.91
CA ARG A 60 -9.36 -9.71 -10.53
C ARG A 60 -10.45 -9.67 -9.46
N GLU A 61 -10.73 -10.82 -8.86
CA GLU A 61 -11.70 -10.95 -7.77
C GLU A 61 -10.97 -11.26 -6.46
N SER A 62 -11.63 -10.99 -5.33
CA SER A 62 -11.11 -11.40 -4.01
C SER A 62 -11.24 -12.92 -3.90
N MET A 63 -10.22 -13.56 -3.34
CA MET A 63 -10.26 -14.99 -3.03
C MET A 63 -11.34 -15.23 -1.96
N PRO A 64 -12.15 -16.31 -2.06
CA PRO A 64 -13.10 -16.67 -1.00
C PRO A 64 -12.38 -16.76 0.35
N GLU A 65 -12.97 -16.21 1.41
CA GLU A 65 -12.22 -15.99 2.64
C GLU A 65 -11.74 -17.29 3.31
N GLN A 66 -12.54 -18.34 3.20
CA GLN A 66 -12.15 -19.66 3.66
C GLN A 66 -10.93 -20.20 2.90
N GLU A 67 -10.88 -20.01 1.59
CA GLU A 67 -9.74 -20.46 0.78
C GLU A 67 -8.48 -19.64 1.10
N ALA A 68 -8.64 -18.33 1.31
CA ALA A 68 -7.55 -17.45 1.72
C ALA A 68 -7.00 -17.83 3.09
N PHE A 69 -7.88 -18.17 4.03
CA PHE A 69 -7.52 -18.62 5.37
C PHE A 69 -6.83 -19.99 5.34
N ASP A 70 -7.35 -20.94 4.57
CA ASP A 70 -6.73 -22.26 4.39
C ASP A 70 -5.34 -22.14 3.74
N PHE A 71 -5.19 -21.21 2.79
CA PHE A 71 -3.91 -20.89 2.19
C PHE A 71 -2.95 -20.28 3.20
N TYR A 72 -3.39 -19.31 4.01
CA TYR A 72 -2.61 -18.73 5.10
C TYR A 72 -2.10 -19.81 6.06
N ARG A 73 -2.99 -20.70 6.53
CA ARG A 73 -2.62 -21.83 7.40
C ARG A 73 -1.58 -22.77 6.77
N ARG A 74 -1.65 -22.98 5.45
CA ARG A 74 -0.67 -23.81 4.72
C ARG A 74 0.68 -23.11 4.54
N MET A 75 0.67 -21.78 4.43
CA MET A 75 1.86 -20.95 4.28
C MET A 75 2.55 -20.65 5.61
N GLN A 76 1.88 -20.89 6.74
CA GLN A 76 2.51 -20.73 8.04
C GLN A 76 3.78 -21.60 8.14
N PRO A 77 4.87 -21.05 8.68
CA PRO A 77 6.12 -21.78 8.84
C PRO A 77 5.87 -23.03 9.70
N GLN A 78 6.69 -24.06 9.49
CA GLN A 78 6.60 -25.32 10.26
C GLN A 78 6.92 -25.13 11.76
N GLY A 79 7.50 -23.98 12.15
CA GLY A 79 7.69 -23.59 13.55
C GLY A 79 6.45 -22.86 14.09
N SER A 80 6.10 -23.08 15.35
CA SER A 80 4.98 -22.38 15.98
C SER A 80 5.30 -20.89 16.12
N LEU A 81 4.29 -20.03 15.94
CA LEU A 81 4.39 -18.61 16.24
C LEU A 81 4.89 -18.40 17.69
N GLU A 82 4.40 -19.23 18.61
CA GLU A 82 4.87 -19.24 19.99
C GLU A 82 6.38 -19.42 20.13
N SER A 83 7.03 -20.31 19.35
CA SER A 83 8.49 -20.48 19.42
C SER A 83 9.25 -19.23 18.99
N ASN A 84 8.73 -18.50 17.99
CA ASN A 84 9.30 -17.24 17.53
C ASN A 84 9.07 -16.12 18.56
N LEU A 85 7.89 -16.07 19.19
CA LEU A 85 7.61 -15.14 20.28
C LEU A 85 8.55 -15.37 21.46
N ASP A 86 8.80 -16.62 21.79
CA ASP A 86 9.72 -17.03 22.84
C ASP A 86 11.17 -16.59 22.56
N GLU A 87 11.61 -16.66 21.31
CA GLU A 87 12.92 -16.13 20.90
C GLU A 87 12.96 -14.60 20.97
N LEU A 88 11.91 -13.91 20.53
CA LEU A 88 11.80 -12.45 20.64
C LEU A 88 11.82 -11.99 22.11
N ARG A 89 11.10 -12.68 23.01
CA ARG A 89 11.10 -12.39 24.45
C ARG A 89 12.50 -12.59 25.06
N ARG A 90 13.26 -13.59 24.62
CA ARG A 90 14.63 -13.85 25.11
C ARG A 90 15.65 -12.82 24.61
N THR A 91 15.47 -12.33 23.39
CA THR A 91 16.38 -11.35 22.77
C THR A 91 16.06 -9.91 23.18
N LEU A 92 14.81 -9.61 23.56
CA LEU A 92 14.37 -8.26 23.95
C LEU A 92 15.29 -7.58 24.99
N PRO A 93 15.75 -8.23 26.08
CA PRO A 93 16.65 -7.63 27.07
C PRO A 93 18.05 -7.30 26.53
N GLU A 94 18.46 -7.90 25.42
CA GLU A 94 19.78 -7.69 24.79
C GLU A 94 19.77 -6.46 23.87
N ILE A 95 18.59 -5.91 23.58
CA ILE A 95 18.42 -4.74 22.70
C ILE A 95 18.71 -3.47 23.51
N GLY A 96 19.88 -2.87 23.26
CA GLY A 96 20.30 -1.63 23.92
C GLY A 96 19.73 -0.34 23.31
N ASP A 97 19.04 -0.40 22.18
CA ASP A 97 18.42 0.75 21.51
C ASP A 97 16.92 0.83 21.84
N ASP A 98 16.48 1.96 22.41
CA ASP A 98 15.09 2.14 22.87
C ASP A 98 14.06 2.02 21.75
N VAL A 99 14.40 2.45 20.52
CA VAL A 99 13.50 2.38 19.37
C VAL A 99 13.31 0.94 18.93
N GLN A 100 14.42 0.19 18.81
CA GLN A 100 14.37 -1.24 18.51
C GLN A 100 13.66 -2.02 19.61
N HIS A 101 13.93 -1.71 20.88
CA HIS A 101 13.27 -2.36 22.00
C HIS A 101 11.76 -2.14 21.96
N SER A 102 11.32 -0.91 21.68
CA SER A 102 9.90 -0.57 21.54
C SER A 102 9.25 -1.29 20.34
N LEU A 103 9.97 -1.38 19.22
CA LEU A 103 9.50 -2.09 18.03
C LEU A 103 9.36 -3.59 18.29
N VAL A 104 10.35 -4.22 18.93
CA VAL A 104 10.28 -5.65 19.26
C VAL A 104 9.19 -5.92 20.29
N THR A 105 9.01 -5.04 21.27
CA THR A 105 7.88 -5.13 22.22
C THR A 105 6.54 -5.08 21.51
N LEU A 106 6.38 -4.18 20.53
CA LEU A 106 5.16 -4.09 19.71
C LEU A 106 4.96 -5.38 18.89
N LEU A 107 6.02 -5.91 18.28
CA LEU A 107 5.94 -7.16 17.50
C LEU A 107 5.55 -8.36 18.36
N ILE A 108 6.07 -8.46 19.59
CA ILE A 108 5.67 -9.49 20.56
C ILE A 108 4.19 -9.36 20.88
N ALA A 109 3.73 -8.16 21.27
CA ALA A 109 2.33 -7.93 21.61
C ALA A 109 1.39 -8.25 20.43
N MET A 110 1.76 -7.85 19.21
CA MET A 110 1.00 -8.20 18.00
C MET A 110 0.98 -9.71 17.78
N GLY A 111 2.12 -10.39 17.90
CA GLY A 111 2.17 -11.83 17.69
C GLY A 111 1.39 -12.63 18.74
N GLU A 112 1.35 -12.16 20.00
CA GLU A 112 0.53 -12.77 21.06
C GLU A 112 -0.96 -12.71 20.74
N GLU A 113 -1.45 -11.60 20.19
CA GLU A 113 -2.84 -11.50 19.72
C GLU A 113 -3.11 -12.45 18.54
N LEU A 114 -2.15 -12.57 17.61
CA LEU A 114 -2.29 -13.43 16.43
C LEU A 114 -2.16 -14.93 16.73
N ASP A 115 -1.50 -15.34 17.82
CA ASP A 115 -1.37 -16.75 18.23
C ASP A 115 -2.72 -17.38 18.57
N SER A 116 -3.68 -16.56 18.99
CA SER A 116 -5.05 -16.99 19.28
C SER A 116 -5.92 -17.28 18.05
N VAL A 117 -5.44 -17.01 16.83
CA VAL A 117 -6.21 -17.17 15.60
C VAL A 117 -6.08 -18.59 15.05
N GLU A 118 -7.01 -19.46 15.43
CA GLU A 118 -7.08 -20.84 14.91
C GLU A 118 -8.11 -21.00 13.78
N THR A 119 -9.14 -20.15 13.78
CA THR A 119 -10.26 -20.19 12.83
C THR A 119 -10.45 -18.88 12.09
N LEU A 120 -11.25 -18.91 11.01
CA LEU A 120 -11.61 -17.71 10.26
C LEU A 120 -12.43 -16.73 11.13
N ASP A 121 -13.29 -17.24 12.00
CA ASP A 121 -14.09 -16.42 12.91
C ASP A 121 -13.21 -15.69 13.93
N ASP A 122 -12.12 -16.31 14.40
CA ASP A 122 -11.14 -15.67 15.29
C ASP A 122 -10.42 -14.51 14.58
N ALA A 123 -10.08 -14.71 13.30
CA ALA A 123 -9.50 -13.64 12.47
C ALA A 123 -10.48 -12.46 12.34
N HIS A 124 -11.78 -12.73 12.11
CA HIS A 124 -12.80 -11.68 12.07
C HIS A 124 -12.99 -10.99 13.41
N ALA A 125 -12.86 -11.70 14.53
CA ALA A 125 -12.94 -11.12 15.87
C ALA A 125 -11.82 -10.12 16.14
N LEU A 126 -10.64 -10.32 15.55
CA LEU A 126 -9.53 -9.35 15.54
C LEU A 126 -9.71 -8.21 14.52
N GLY A 127 -10.82 -8.22 13.75
CA GLY A 127 -11.07 -7.26 12.68
C GLY A 127 -10.26 -7.53 11.41
N LEU A 128 -9.68 -8.72 11.26
CA LEU A 128 -8.92 -9.12 10.08
C LEU A 128 -9.85 -9.76 9.04
N LYS A 129 -9.92 -9.16 7.85
CA LYS A 129 -10.63 -9.75 6.72
C LYS A 129 -9.69 -10.59 5.86
N MET A 130 -9.90 -11.90 5.86
CA MET A 130 -9.05 -12.84 5.14
C MET A 130 -9.48 -12.90 3.67
N GLY A 131 -8.99 -11.99 2.83
CA GLY A 131 -9.30 -12.00 1.39
C GLY A 131 -8.83 -10.75 0.65
N PRO A 132 -7.54 -10.36 0.81
CA PRO A 132 -7.08 -9.09 0.26
C PRO A 132 -7.09 -9.12 -1.27
N GLN A 133 -7.43 -7.98 -1.87
CA GLN A 133 -7.14 -7.71 -3.26
C GLN A 133 -5.80 -6.99 -3.36
N ALA A 134 -4.98 -7.39 -4.32
CA ALA A 134 -3.63 -6.89 -4.48
C ALA A 134 -3.34 -6.45 -5.92
N ALA A 135 -2.48 -5.46 -6.08
CA ALA A 135 -1.83 -5.14 -7.36
C ALA A 135 -0.34 -4.93 -7.15
N LEU A 136 0.45 -5.55 -8.03
CA LEU A 136 1.89 -5.37 -8.14
C LEU A 136 2.19 -4.79 -9.53
N TYR A 137 2.80 -3.63 -9.60
CA TYR A 137 3.14 -2.97 -10.86
C TYR A 137 4.40 -2.14 -10.67
N GLY A 138 5.08 -1.74 -11.74
CA GLY A 138 6.28 -0.91 -11.60
C GLY A 138 6.75 -0.34 -12.91
N LEU A 139 7.69 0.60 -12.82
CA LEU A 139 8.44 1.15 -13.94
C LEU A 139 9.91 0.76 -13.77
N GLY A 140 10.42 -0.11 -14.64
CA GLY A 140 11.79 -0.62 -14.54
C GLY A 140 11.98 -1.58 -13.36
N ILE A 141 12.84 -1.21 -12.39
CA ILE A 141 13.23 -2.07 -11.25
C ILE A 141 12.51 -1.73 -9.93
N LEU A 142 11.59 -0.76 -9.94
CA LEU A 142 10.91 -0.29 -8.73
C LEU A 142 9.49 -0.85 -8.69
N PRO A 143 9.26 -2.02 -8.06
CA PRO A 143 7.91 -2.55 -7.89
C PRO A 143 7.15 -1.76 -6.82
N VAL A 144 5.87 -1.54 -7.08
CA VAL A 144 4.88 -0.99 -6.17
C VAL A 144 3.84 -2.06 -5.90
N LEU A 145 3.61 -2.33 -4.63
CA LEU A 145 2.63 -3.29 -4.16
C LEU A 145 1.51 -2.55 -3.43
N ARG A 146 0.27 -2.74 -3.87
CA ARG A 146 -0.94 -2.19 -3.26
C ARG A 146 -1.83 -3.32 -2.79
N PHE A 147 -2.43 -3.13 -1.63
CA PHE A 147 -3.42 -4.03 -1.07
C PHE A 147 -4.65 -3.25 -0.62
N GLU A 148 -5.82 -3.85 -0.79
CA GLU A 148 -7.05 -3.37 -0.18
C GLU A 148 -7.26 -4.09 1.16
N LEU A 149 -7.31 -3.31 2.23
CA LEU A 149 -7.73 -3.76 3.56
C LEU A 149 -9.21 -3.38 3.67
N ARG A 150 -10.11 -4.37 3.67
CA ARG A 150 -11.56 -4.17 3.83
C ARG A 150 -12.05 -4.68 5.16
#